data_AF-A0A9W6TTT4-F1
#
_entry.id   AF-A0A9W6TTT4-F1
#
_cell.length_a   1.000
_cell.length_b   1.000
_cell.length_c   1.000
_cell.angle_alpha   90.00
_cell.angle_beta   90.00
_cell.angle_gamma   90.00
#
_symmetry.space_group_name_H-M   'P 1'
#
loop_
_entity.id
_entity.type
_entity.pdbx_description
1 polymer ?
#
loop_
_entity_poly.entity_id
_entity_poly.type
_entity_poly.pdbx_seq_one_letter_code
_entity_poly.pdbx_strand_id
1 'polypeptide(L)'
;MELPFSSLDYSTLDTKKRQHEDVCISRDPSQPQVKRRRRSTKASYGAAHDIRMLRAEVLYLEEELRGQRLKWAKHLPEQRTFLSAVHTAHEKYKTDLSMTLNNSLKDMLVQQQFIFATLQSSIFHSPLFSSGEETLRALHFDTQLGCDPEGRIAALKTHKQRSLEILPSFLRQITRKAVDKTCAANGNTAASKSVLPISRVDVTGC
;
A
#
# COMPACT_ATOMS: atom_id res chain seq x y z
N MET A 1 32.98 24.01 -28.02
CA MET A 1 32.65 23.83 -26.60
C MET A 1 31.57 22.76 -26.54
N GLU A 2 31.99 21.53 -26.24
CA GLU A 2 31.11 20.38 -26.10
C GLU A 2 30.52 20.36 -24.68
N LEU A 3 29.23 20.09 -24.54
CA LEU A 3 28.60 19.78 -23.26
C LEU A 3 28.01 18.36 -23.33
N PRO A 4 28.25 17.52 -22.32
CA PRO A 4 27.86 16.11 -22.35
C PRO A 4 26.38 15.95 -21.95
N PHE A 5 25.64 15.21 -22.77
CA PHE A 5 24.32 14.70 -22.41
C PHE A 5 24.48 13.55 -21.39
N SER A 6 24.07 13.78 -20.15
CA SER A 6 23.82 12.69 -19.19
C SER A 6 22.38 12.20 -19.34
N SER A 7 22.25 10.90 -19.62
CA SER A 7 20.98 10.17 -19.75
C SER A 7 20.25 10.07 -18.43
N LEU A 8 18.96 10.39 -18.43
CA LEU A 8 18.05 10.15 -17.30
C LEU A 8 17.06 9.06 -17.73
N ASP A 9 17.14 7.89 -17.08
CA ASP A 9 16.29 6.74 -17.35
C ASP A 9 14.85 6.98 -16.87
N TYR A 10 13.89 6.92 -17.81
CA TYR A 10 12.47 6.78 -17.51
C TYR A 10 12.02 5.37 -17.88
N SER A 11 11.97 4.49 -16.89
CA SER A 11 11.16 3.29 -16.96
C SER A 11 9.82 3.55 -16.29
N THR A 12 8.78 3.00 -16.91
CA THR A 12 7.41 2.76 -16.40
C THR A 12 6.38 3.83 -16.74
N LEU A 13 5.45 3.45 -17.63
CA LEU A 13 3.99 3.65 -17.66
C LEU A 13 3.54 3.56 -19.13
N ASP A 14 2.42 2.99 -19.56
CA ASP A 14 1.47 2.00 -19.05
C ASP A 14 0.61 1.68 -20.29
N THR A 15 0.52 0.42 -20.76
CA THR A 15 -0.15 0.10 -22.04
C THR A 15 -1.61 -0.30 -21.84
N LYS A 16 -2.53 0.60 -22.24
CA LYS A 16 -3.98 0.32 -22.27
C LYS A 16 -4.38 -0.24 -23.65
N LYS A 17 -4.45 -1.56 -23.78
CA LYS A 17 -5.00 -2.26 -24.96
C LYS A 17 -6.53 -2.19 -24.98
N ARG A 18 -7.09 -1.58 -26.04
CA ARG A 18 -8.50 -1.77 -26.44
C ARG A 18 -8.64 -3.05 -27.26
N GLN A 19 -9.65 -3.83 -26.93
CA GLN A 19 -10.09 -5.03 -27.63
C GLN A 19 -10.87 -4.62 -28.89
N HIS A 20 -10.73 -5.40 -29.96
CA HIS A 20 -11.73 -5.49 -31.00
C HIS A 20 -11.87 -6.96 -31.40
N GLU A 21 -13.11 -7.43 -31.33
CA GLU A 21 -13.55 -8.76 -31.73
C GLU A 21 -13.57 -8.86 -33.25
N ASP A 22 -13.43 -10.07 -33.81
CA ASP A 22 -14.12 -10.43 -35.04
C ASP A 22 -14.12 -11.97 -35.30
N VAL A 23 -15.33 -12.51 -35.22
CA VAL A 23 -16.02 -13.38 -36.19
C VAL A 23 -15.46 -14.78 -36.50
N CYS A 24 -16.24 -15.78 -36.04
CA CYS A 24 -16.20 -17.19 -36.43
C CYS A 24 -16.63 -17.42 -37.90
N ILE A 25 -15.91 -18.28 -38.62
CA ILE A 25 -16.43 -18.99 -39.80
C ILE A 25 -16.21 -20.50 -39.59
N SER A 26 -17.30 -21.26 -39.62
CA SER A 26 -17.36 -22.73 -39.55
C SER A 26 -17.22 -23.36 -40.94
N ARG A 27 -16.50 -24.49 -41.07
CA ARG A 27 -16.70 -25.49 -42.15
C ARG A 27 -16.08 -26.87 -41.81
N ASP A 28 -16.76 -27.90 -42.29
CA ASP A 28 -16.82 -29.32 -41.86
C ASP A 28 -15.56 -30.21 -42.04
N PRO A 29 -15.54 -31.42 -41.42
CA PRO A 29 -14.37 -32.27 -41.22
C PRO A 29 -14.30 -33.48 -42.15
N SER A 30 -13.25 -33.60 -42.96
CA SER A 30 -12.83 -34.91 -43.52
C SER A 30 -11.46 -34.86 -44.21
N GLN A 31 -10.38 -35.01 -43.43
CA GLN A 31 -9.22 -35.87 -43.74
C GLN A 31 -8.13 -35.80 -42.64
N PRO A 32 -7.47 -36.92 -42.31
CA PRO A 32 -6.44 -36.98 -41.28
C PRO A 32 -5.06 -36.65 -41.86
N GLN A 33 -4.47 -35.52 -41.46
CA GLN A 33 -3.08 -35.20 -41.76
C GLN A 33 -2.28 -34.91 -40.49
N VAL A 34 -1.12 -35.56 -40.47
CA VAL A 34 -0.16 -35.72 -39.41
C VAL A 34 0.55 -34.40 -39.10
N LYS A 35 0.68 -34.10 -37.80
CA LYS A 35 1.69 -33.25 -37.14
C LYS A 35 1.97 -31.86 -37.77
N ARG A 36 1.43 -30.82 -37.12
CA ARG A 36 2.25 -29.80 -36.44
C ARG A 36 1.35 -28.86 -35.64
N ARG A 37 1.30 -29.04 -34.32
CA ARG A 37 0.92 -27.96 -33.39
C ARG A 37 1.99 -26.87 -33.50
N ARG A 38 1.84 -25.94 -34.44
CA ARG A 38 2.42 -24.61 -34.26
C ARG A 38 1.55 -23.91 -33.22
N ARG A 39 1.95 -24.06 -31.95
CA ARG A 39 1.56 -23.08 -30.94
C ARG A 39 2.03 -21.75 -31.50
N SER A 40 1.12 -20.85 -31.87
CA SER A 40 1.45 -19.44 -32.01
C SER A 40 1.75 -18.93 -30.61
N THR A 41 2.92 -19.26 -30.09
CA THR A 41 3.55 -18.47 -29.06
C THR A 41 3.69 -17.09 -29.69
N LYS A 42 2.78 -16.17 -29.32
CA LYS A 42 3.09 -14.73 -29.35
C LYS A 42 4.46 -14.66 -28.68
N ALA A 43 5.50 -14.51 -29.49
CA ALA A 43 6.84 -14.38 -28.98
C ALA A 43 6.73 -13.18 -28.05
N SER A 44 6.88 -13.41 -26.75
CA SER A 44 7.16 -12.32 -25.84
C SER A 44 8.38 -11.66 -26.45
N TYR A 45 8.17 -10.49 -27.04
CA TYR A 45 9.24 -9.75 -27.66
C TYR A 45 10.30 -9.59 -26.57
N GLY A 46 11.47 -10.21 -26.78
CA GLY A 46 12.54 -10.12 -25.79
C GLY A 46 12.97 -8.67 -25.67
N ALA A 47 13.63 -8.30 -24.57
CA ALA A 47 14.13 -6.93 -24.33
C ALA A 47 14.86 -6.33 -25.55
N ALA A 48 15.53 -7.15 -26.37
CA ALA A 48 16.17 -6.73 -27.61
C ALA A 48 15.20 -6.20 -28.69
N HIS A 49 13.99 -6.74 -28.82
CA HIS A 49 12.97 -6.20 -29.72
C HIS A 49 12.39 -4.90 -29.18
N ASP A 50 12.13 -4.81 -27.88
CA ASP A 50 11.65 -3.57 -27.25
C ASP A 50 12.66 -2.44 -27.41
N ILE A 51 13.97 -2.72 -27.21
CA ILE A 51 15.04 -1.76 -27.47
C ILE A 51 15.05 -1.31 -28.94
N ARG A 52 14.78 -2.20 -29.91
CA ARG A 52 14.69 -1.80 -31.33
C ARG A 52 13.48 -0.92 -31.60
N MET A 53 12.33 -1.23 -30.99
CA MET A 53 11.12 -0.42 -31.12
C MET A 53 11.31 0.96 -30.50
N LEU A 54 11.87 1.03 -29.29
CA LEU A 54 12.20 2.30 -28.63
C LEU A 54 13.17 3.12 -29.46
N ARG A 55 14.20 2.51 -30.05
CA ARG A 55 15.12 3.21 -30.97
C ARG A 55 14.41 3.74 -32.20
N ALA A 56 13.50 2.97 -32.80
CA ALA A 56 12.72 3.43 -33.95
C ALA A 56 11.78 4.59 -33.57
N GLU A 57 11.18 4.54 -32.38
CA GLU A 57 10.33 5.61 -31.85
C GLU A 57 11.13 6.88 -31.55
N VAL A 58 12.30 6.76 -30.92
CA VAL A 58 13.21 7.89 -30.70
C VAL A 58 13.60 8.53 -32.04
N LEU A 59 13.97 7.74 -33.05
CA LEU A 59 14.30 8.27 -34.38
C LEU A 59 13.11 9.00 -35.03
N TYR A 60 11.90 8.48 -34.89
CA TYR A 60 10.69 9.15 -35.38
C TYR A 60 10.44 10.48 -34.68
N LEU A 61 10.54 10.50 -33.34
CA LEU A 61 10.35 11.71 -32.55
C LEU A 61 11.44 12.76 -32.85
N GLU A 62 12.68 12.33 -33.06
CA GLU A 62 13.78 13.21 -33.48
C GLU A 62 13.54 13.83 -34.86
N GLU A 63 13.00 13.06 -35.81
CA GLU A 63 12.64 13.56 -37.14
C GLU A 63 11.51 14.60 -37.06
N GLU A 64 10.46 14.30 -36.29
CA GLU A 64 9.34 15.21 -36.08
C GLU A 64 9.78 16.50 -35.39
N LEU A 65 10.64 16.40 -34.36
CA LEU A 65 11.20 17.54 -33.66
C LEU A 65 12.06 18.40 -34.59
N ARG A 66 12.84 17.78 -35.48
CA ARG A 66 13.60 18.49 -36.52
C ARG A 66 12.68 19.19 -37.51
N GLY A 67 11.61 18.52 -37.94
CA GLY A 67 10.58 19.09 -38.81
C GLY A 67 9.89 20.29 -38.19
N GLN A 68 9.57 20.22 -36.89
CA GLN A 68 9.00 21.33 -36.14
C GLN A 68 10.01 22.48 -35.98
N ARG A 69 11.28 22.20 -35.64
CA ARG A 69 12.33 23.23 -35.60
C ARG A 69 12.48 23.97 -36.92
N LEU A 70 12.44 23.25 -38.05
CA LEU A 70 12.48 23.86 -39.38
C LEU A 70 11.25 24.72 -39.69
N LYS A 71 10.05 24.28 -39.27
CA LYS A 71 8.82 25.09 -39.38
C LYS A 71 8.94 26.37 -38.54
N TRP A 72 9.42 26.26 -37.31
CA TRP A 72 9.56 27.40 -36.40
C TRP A 72 10.64 28.38 -36.85
N ALA A 73 11.76 27.89 -37.39
CA ALA A 73 12.81 28.73 -37.97
C ALA A 73 12.33 29.54 -39.18
N LYS A 74 11.33 29.05 -39.93
CA LYS A 74 10.69 29.82 -41.02
C LYS A 74 9.74 30.91 -40.53
N HIS A 75 9.20 30.77 -39.31
CA HIS A 75 8.15 31.65 -38.78
C HIS A 75 8.61 32.62 -37.68
N LEU A 76 9.78 32.42 -37.06
CA LEU A 76 10.38 33.35 -36.09
C LEU A 76 11.71 33.92 -36.62
N PRO A 77 11.73 35.19 -37.10
CA PRO A 77 12.95 35.81 -37.63
C PRO A 77 13.99 36.21 -36.56
N GLU A 78 13.61 36.29 -35.28
CA GLU A 78 14.48 36.81 -34.22
C GLU A 78 15.09 35.69 -33.37
N GLN A 79 16.35 35.34 -33.65
CA GLN A 79 17.11 34.26 -33.01
C GLN A 79 17.09 34.30 -31.46
N ARG A 80 17.08 35.51 -30.89
CA ARG A 80 17.07 35.72 -29.43
C ARG A 80 15.78 35.22 -28.79
N THR A 81 14.63 35.51 -29.43
CA THR A 81 13.31 35.09 -28.93
C THR A 81 13.14 33.58 -29.04
N PHE A 82 13.66 32.97 -30.11
CA PHE A 82 13.66 31.52 -30.29
C PHE A 82 14.47 30.80 -29.21
N LEU A 83 15.71 31.23 -28.95
CA LEU A 83 16.55 30.62 -27.91
C LEU A 83 15.93 30.78 -26.51
N SER A 84 15.33 31.94 -26.24
CA SER A 84 14.59 32.16 -24.99
C SER A 84 13.38 31.24 -24.89
N ALA A 85 12.59 31.08 -25.96
CA ALA A 85 11.43 30.20 -25.98
C ALA A 85 11.83 28.74 -25.73
N VAL A 86 12.89 28.25 -26.38
CA VAL A 86 13.43 26.90 -26.17
C VAL A 86 13.90 26.71 -24.72
N HIS A 87 14.64 27.68 -24.17
CA HIS A 87 15.09 27.62 -22.78
C HIS A 87 13.92 27.60 -21.82
N THR A 88 12.92 28.47 -22.01
CA THR A 88 11.72 28.50 -21.17
C THR A 88 10.88 27.22 -21.29
N ALA A 89 10.78 26.62 -22.47
CA ALA A 89 10.08 25.36 -22.66
C ALA A 89 10.79 24.21 -21.94
N HIS A 90 12.14 24.20 -21.98
CA HIS A 90 12.94 23.21 -21.26
C HIS A 90 12.82 23.36 -19.74
N GLU A 91 12.92 24.57 -19.22
CA GLU A 91 12.75 24.83 -17.79
C GLU A 91 11.32 24.54 -17.33
N LYS A 92 10.31 24.86 -18.16
CA LYS A 92 8.93 24.46 -17.91
C LYS A 92 8.79 22.93 -17.80
N TYR A 93 9.37 22.19 -18.74
CA TYR A 93 9.32 20.72 -18.69
C TYR A 93 9.95 20.16 -17.40
N LYS A 94 11.11 20.67 -16.99
CA LYS A 94 11.77 20.26 -15.74
C LYS A 94 10.92 20.59 -14.50
N THR A 95 10.32 21.78 -14.47
CA THR A 95 9.48 22.22 -13.34
C THR A 95 8.19 21.43 -13.27
N ASP A 96 7.54 21.17 -14.42
CA ASP A 96 6.35 20.31 -14.51
C ASP A 96 6.67 18.91 -13.99
N LEU A 97 7.79 18.32 -14.41
CA LEU A 97 8.24 17.04 -13.91
C LEU A 97 8.46 17.04 -12.39
N SER A 98 9.18 18.03 -11.85
CA SER A 98 9.39 18.16 -10.41
C SER A 98 8.08 18.33 -9.65
N MET A 99 7.14 19.10 -10.19
CA MET A 99 5.82 19.34 -9.61
C MET A 99 4.97 18.07 -9.59
N THR A 100 4.99 17.25 -10.65
CA THR A 100 4.27 15.97 -10.67
C THR A 100 4.80 15.01 -9.61
N LEU A 101 6.13 14.92 -9.45
CA LEU A 101 6.75 14.10 -8.42
C LEU A 101 6.42 14.61 -7.02
N ASN A 102 6.49 15.93 -6.80
CA ASN A 102 6.11 16.53 -5.51
C ASN A 102 4.64 16.30 -5.16
N ASN A 103 3.73 16.38 -6.14
CA ASN A 103 2.32 16.10 -5.92
C ASN A 103 2.09 14.62 -5.55
N SER A 104 2.76 13.69 -6.24
CA SER A 104 2.72 12.27 -5.90
C SER A 104 3.21 11.99 -4.47
N LEU A 105 4.30 12.65 -4.06
CA LEU A 105 4.82 12.53 -2.68
C LEU A 105 3.83 13.09 -1.65
N LYS A 106 3.17 14.21 -1.94
CA LYS A 106 2.12 14.77 -1.07
C LYS A 106 0.93 13.85 -0.94
N ASP A 107 0.48 13.25 -2.04
CA ASP A 107 -0.62 12.28 -2.02
C ASP A 107 -0.27 11.06 -1.16
N MET A 108 0.96 10.55 -1.29
CA MET A 108 1.46 9.45 -0.46
C MET A 108 1.54 9.85 1.02
N LEU A 109 1.99 11.07 1.33
CA LEU A 109 2.05 11.58 2.70
C LEU A 109 0.65 11.64 3.33
N VAL A 110 -0.34 12.14 2.59
CA VAL A 110 -1.74 12.19 3.06
C VAL A 110 -2.27 10.77 3.30
N GLN A 111 -1.97 9.82 2.40
CA GLN A 111 -2.33 8.41 2.61
C GLN A 111 -1.68 7.83 3.87
N GLN A 112 -0.39 8.10 4.10
CA GLN A 112 0.32 7.65 5.29
C GLN A 112 -0.28 8.25 6.57
N GLN A 113 -0.60 9.55 6.57
CA GLN A 113 -1.25 10.22 7.70
C GLN A 113 -2.62 9.61 7.98
N PHE A 114 -3.41 9.33 6.95
CA PHE A 114 -4.70 8.68 7.09
C PHE A 114 -4.57 7.26 7.67
N ILE A 115 -3.61 6.46 7.19
CA ILE A 115 -3.33 5.12 7.73
C ILE A 115 -2.92 5.22 9.20
N PHE A 116 -2.04 6.17 9.54
CA PHE A 116 -1.60 6.35 10.91
C PHE A 116 -2.74 6.79 11.84
N ALA A 117 -3.57 7.75 11.42
CA ALA A 117 -4.75 8.16 12.17
C ALA A 117 -5.74 7.00 12.35
N THR A 118 -5.93 6.18 11.32
CA THR A 118 -6.76 4.97 11.36
C THR A 118 -6.19 3.95 12.34
N LEU A 119 -4.86 3.72 12.34
CA LEU A 119 -4.19 2.84 13.29
C LEU A 119 -4.30 3.37 14.71
N GLN A 120 -4.06 4.65 14.94
CA GLN A 120 -4.21 5.27 16.25
C GLN A 120 -5.65 5.12 16.76
N SER A 121 -6.63 5.45 15.93
CA SER A 121 -8.05 5.27 16.24
C SER A 121 -8.36 3.81 16.56
N SER A 122 -7.88 2.86 15.73
CA SER A 122 -8.03 1.43 15.99
C SER A 122 -7.34 0.97 17.28
N ILE A 123 -6.21 1.56 17.69
CA ILE A 123 -5.54 1.23 18.96
C ILE A 123 -6.35 1.76 20.15
N PHE A 124 -6.87 3.00 20.04
CA PHE A 124 -7.70 3.60 21.09
C PHE A 124 -9.07 2.92 21.23
N HIS A 125 -9.66 2.48 20.12
CA HIS A 125 -10.92 1.74 20.12
C HIS A 125 -10.73 0.23 20.26
N SER A 126 -9.51 -0.29 20.08
CA SER A 126 -9.20 -1.67 20.43
C SER A 126 -9.43 -1.82 21.93
N PRO A 127 -10.12 -2.88 22.37
CA PRO A 127 -10.31 -3.18 23.77
C PRO A 127 -9.00 -3.68 24.38
N LEU A 128 -7.93 -2.89 24.29
CA LEU A 128 -6.76 -3.01 25.14
C LEU A 128 -7.21 -2.63 26.54
N PHE A 129 -7.98 -3.54 27.15
CA PHE A 129 -8.35 -3.48 28.54
C PHE A 129 -7.04 -3.55 29.31
N SER A 130 -6.52 -2.38 29.72
CA SER A 130 -5.40 -2.30 30.62
C SER A 130 -5.88 -2.84 31.97
N SER A 131 -5.83 -4.16 32.11
CA SER A 131 -6.22 -4.85 33.34
C SER A 131 -5.10 -4.80 34.37
N GLY A 132 -3.96 -4.19 34.06
CA GLY A 132 -2.77 -4.26 34.91
C GLY A 132 -3.04 -3.86 36.36
N GLU A 133 -3.81 -2.79 36.56
CA GLU A 133 -4.19 -2.32 37.89
C GLU A 133 -5.22 -3.23 38.57
N GLU A 134 -6.20 -3.76 37.84
CA GLU A 134 -7.17 -4.73 38.38
C GLU A 134 -6.47 -6.06 38.73
N THR A 135 -5.52 -6.51 37.90
CA THR A 135 -4.70 -7.71 38.13
C THR A 135 -3.82 -7.54 39.34
N LEU A 136 -3.17 -6.37 39.47
CA LEU A 136 -2.37 -6.06 40.64
C LEU A 136 -3.25 -6.06 41.89
N ARG A 137 -4.41 -5.41 41.88
CA ARG A 137 -5.35 -5.40 43.01
C ARG A 137 -5.89 -6.79 43.35
N ALA A 138 -6.17 -7.63 42.35
CA ALA A 138 -6.68 -8.99 42.58
C ALA A 138 -5.61 -9.95 43.13
N LEU A 139 -4.33 -9.70 42.82
CA LEU A 139 -3.19 -10.51 43.28
C LEU A 139 -2.52 -9.95 44.53
N HIS A 140 -2.81 -8.70 44.89
CA HIS A 140 -2.29 -8.05 46.08
C HIS A 140 -3.14 -8.44 47.29
N PHE A 141 -2.63 -9.37 48.10
CA PHE A 141 -3.23 -9.72 49.38
C PHE A 141 -2.44 -9.06 50.51
N ASP A 142 -3.14 -8.62 51.55
CA ASP A 142 -2.53 -8.13 52.79
C ASP A 142 -1.82 -9.28 53.51
N THR A 143 -0.59 -9.54 53.09
CA THR A 143 0.22 -10.65 53.60
C THR A 143 1.00 -10.17 54.80
N GLN A 144 0.53 -10.53 55.98
CA GLN A 144 1.26 -10.26 57.21
C GLN A 144 2.41 -11.26 57.33
N LEU A 145 3.64 -10.75 57.28
CA LEU A 145 4.84 -11.56 57.46
C LEU A 145 5.13 -11.70 58.95
N GLY A 146 5.31 -12.94 59.41
CA GLY A 146 5.72 -13.21 60.80
C GLY A 146 7.16 -12.78 61.07
N CYS A 147 7.47 -12.49 62.35
CA CYS A 147 8.81 -12.16 62.81
C CYS A 147 9.79 -13.34 62.64
N ASP A 148 9.30 -14.56 62.82
CA ASP A 148 10.08 -15.80 62.72
C ASP A 148 10.28 -16.25 61.26
N PRO A 149 11.48 -16.75 60.87
CA PRO A 149 11.76 -17.24 59.52
C PRO A 149 10.81 -18.34 59.03
N GLU A 150 10.43 -19.31 59.86
CA GLU A 150 9.53 -20.40 59.44
C GLU A 150 8.10 -19.90 59.24
N GLY A 151 7.63 -19.05 60.16
CA GLY A 151 6.34 -18.37 60.03
C GLY A 151 6.24 -17.51 58.76
N ARG A 152 7.34 -16.87 58.38
CA ARG A 152 7.43 -16.07 57.14
C ARG A 152 7.36 -16.93 55.89
N ILE A 153 8.06 -18.07 55.86
CA ILE A 153 8.02 -19.02 54.75
C ILE A 153 6.61 -19.59 54.57
N ALA A 154 5.95 -19.96 55.67
CA ALA A 154 4.58 -20.47 55.65
C ALA A 154 3.58 -19.42 55.13
N ALA A 155 3.70 -18.16 55.57
CA ALA A 155 2.86 -17.06 55.09
C ALA A 155 3.05 -16.81 53.59
N LEU A 156 4.29 -16.81 53.09
CA LEU A 156 4.60 -16.63 51.67
C LEU A 156 4.10 -17.80 50.80
N LYS A 157 4.21 -19.04 51.27
CA LYS A 157 3.66 -20.21 50.58
C LYS A 157 2.13 -20.12 50.46
N THR A 158 1.48 -19.71 51.54
CA THR A 158 0.02 -19.52 51.59
C THR A 158 -0.41 -18.40 50.65
N HIS A 159 0.32 -17.27 50.62
CA HIS A 159 0.09 -16.18 49.68
C HIS A 159 0.17 -16.66 48.23
N LYS A 160 1.28 -17.34 47.86
CA LYS A 160 1.47 -17.90 46.51
C LYS A 160 0.34 -18.82 46.11
N GLN A 161 -0.07 -19.73 47.01
CA GLN A 161 -1.14 -20.68 46.72
C GLN A 161 -2.46 -19.96 46.42
N ARG A 162 -2.83 -18.98 47.24
CA ARG A 162 -4.02 -18.15 47.02
C ARG A 162 -3.96 -17.36 45.71
N SER A 163 -2.81 -16.79 45.38
CA SER A 163 -2.61 -16.09 44.10
C SER A 163 -2.85 -17.01 42.90
N LEU A 164 -2.38 -18.27 42.97
CA LEU A 164 -2.56 -19.25 41.90
C LEU A 164 -4.01 -19.70 41.76
N GLU A 165 -4.74 -19.80 42.86
CA GLU A 165 -6.16 -20.22 42.86
C GLU A 165 -7.09 -19.13 42.31
N ILE A 166 -6.76 -17.85 42.52
CA ILE A 166 -7.59 -16.71 42.11
C ILE A 166 -7.37 -16.36 40.63
N LEU A 167 -6.18 -16.63 40.09
CA LEU A 167 -5.81 -16.26 38.72
C LEU A 167 -6.81 -16.79 37.64
N PRO A 168 -7.28 -18.04 37.66
CA PRO A 168 -8.19 -18.55 36.63
C PRO A 168 -9.60 -17.95 36.67
N SER A 169 -10.13 -17.60 37.85
CA SER A 169 -11.45 -16.94 37.95
C SER A 169 -11.36 -15.48 37.54
N PHE A 170 -10.29 -14.79 37.96
CA PHE A 170 -10.05 -13.40 37.61
C PHE A 170 -9.76 -13.23 36.11
N LEU A 171 -8.97 -14.11 35.50
CA LEU A 171 -8.72 -14.09 34.06
C LEU A 171 -10.03 -14.27 33.27
N ARG A 172 -10.88 -15.21 33.67
CA ARG A 172 -12.22 -15.38 33.07
C ARG A 172 -13.08 -14.12 33.20
N GLN A 173 -13.02 -13.42 34.32
CA GLN A 173 -13.72 -12.16 34.52
C GLN A 173 -13.20 -11.05 33.60
N ILE A 174 -11.87 -10.92 33.44
CA ILE A 174 -11.27 -9.96 32.51
C ILE A 174 -11.70 -10.27 31.08
N THR A 175 -11.55 -11.53 30.66
CA THR A 175 -11.94 -11.96 29.31
C THR A 175 -13.42 -11.68 29.06
N ARG A 176 -14.29 -11.97 30.03
CA ARG A 176 -15.72 -11.68 29.92
C ARG A 176 -16.00 -10.19 29.86
N LYS A 177 -15.40 -9.36 30.71
CA LYS A 177 -15.53 -7.89 30.65
C LYS A 177 -15.07 -7.33 29.30
N ALA A 178 -14.00 -7.89 28.72
CA ALA A 178 -13.50 -7.49 27.41
C ALA A 178 -14.48 -7.87 26.30
N VAL A 179 -15.04 -9.10 26.34
CA VAL A 179 -16.07 -9.56 25.39
C VAL A 179 -17.37 -8.76 25.55
N ASP A 180 -17.83 -8.51 26.78
CA ASP A 180 -19.05 -7.74 27.03
C ASP A 180 -18.91 -6.30 26.52
N LYS A 181 -17.73 -5.68 26.67
CA LYS A 181 -17.45 -4.34 26.13
C LYS A 181 -17.43 -4.32 24.61
N THR A 182 -16.85 -5.34 23.94
CA THR A 182 -16.90 -5.42 22.48
C THR A 182 -18.31 -5.69 21.97
N CYS A 183 -19.07 -6.55 22.66
CA CYS A 183 -20.48 -6.78 22.37
C CYS A 183 -21.33 -5.51 22.57
N ALA A 184 -21.09 -4.73 23.63
CA ALA A 184 -21.80 -3.48 23.89
C ALA A 184 -21.46 -2.38 22.87
N ALA A 185 -20.19 -2.28 22.45
CA ALA A 185 -19.78 -1.37 21.38
C ALA A 185 -20.45 -1.70 20.03
N ASN A 186 -20.65 -2.99 19.74
CA ASN A 186 -21.31 -3.47 18.52
C ASN A 186 -22.86 -3.49 18.60
N GLY A 187 -23.43 -3.50 19.81
CA GLY A 187 -24.88 -3.58 20.03
C GLY A 187 -25.65 -2.30 19.68
N ASN A 188 -24.97 -1.15 19.64
CA ASN A 188 -25.56 0.12 19.21
C ASN A 188 -25.50 0.35 17.69
N THR A 189 -24.83 -0.53 16.94
CA THR A 189 -24.75 -0.48 15.47
C THR A 189 -25.29 -1.76 14.85
N ALA A 190 -26.63 -1.83 14.84
CA ALA A 190 -27.46 -2.71 14.02
C ALA A 190 -27.31 -4.23 14.25
N ALA A 191 -28.36 -4.77 14.86
CA ALA A 191 -28.76 -6.16 14.77
C ALA A 191 -28.87 -6.61 13.30
N SER A 192 -27.79 -7.20 12.76
CA SER A 192 -27.80 -8.25 11.72
C SER A 192 -26.44 -8.41 11.02
N LYS A 193 -25.31 -8.48 11.72
CA LYS A 193 -24.07 -8.98 11.10
C LYS A 193 -23.39 -9.98 12.02
N SER A 194 -23.37 -11.22 11.56
CA SER A 194 -22.68 -12.36 12.16
C SER A 194 -21.28 -11.96 12.61
N VAL A 195 -20.95 -12.34 13.83
CA VAL A 195 -19.62 -12.27 14.43
C VAL A 195 -18.59 -12.83 13.43
N LEU A 196 -17.77 -11.94 12.87
CA LEU A 196 -16.53 -12.28 12.18
C LEU A 196 -15.38 -11.60 12.93
N PRO A 197 -14.24 -12.30 13.10
CA PRO A 197 -13.13 -11.75 13.85
C PRO A 197 -12.42 -10.66 13.04
N ILE A 198 -12.17 -9.52 13.69
CA ILE A 198 -11.06 -8.58 13.44
C ILE A 198 -11.07 -7.79 12.09
N SER A 199 -11.97 -8.05 11.14
CA SER A 199 -11.85 -7.45 9.79
C SER A 199 -12.62 -6.15 9.51
N ARG A 200 -13.26 -5.52 10.51
CA ARG A 200 -13.97 -4.24 10.29
C ARG A 200 -13.44 -3.13 11.20
N VAL A 201 -12.51 -2.35 10.64
CA VAL A 201 -12.27 -0.97 11.06
C VAL A 201 -13.33 -0.13 10.36
N ASP A 202 -14.37 0.29 11.08
CA ASP A 202 -15.28 1.32 10.58
C ASP A 202 -14.53 2.65 10.62
N VAL A 203 -14.08 3.10 9.44
CA VAL A 203 -13.59 4.46 9.23
C VAL A 203 -14.81 5.38 9.24
N THR A 204 -15.21 5.86 10.40
CA THR A 204 -16.10 7.02 10.49
C THR A 204 -15.26 8.28 10.41
N GLY A 205 -15.34 8.98 9.28
CA GLY A 205 -14.75 10.29 9.09
C GLY A 205 -15.62 11.40 9.69
N CYS A 206 -14.97 12.30 10.43
CA CYS A 206 -15.32 13.71 10.59
C CYS A 206 -14.00 14.48 10.59
#